data_AF-A0A9E6F1X2-F1
#
_entry.id   AF-A0A9E6F1X2-F1
#
_cell.length_a   1.000
_cell.length_b   1.000
_cell.length_c   1.000
_cell.angle_alpha   90.00
_cell.angle_beta   90.00
_cell.angle_gamma   90.00
#
_symmetry.space_group_name_H-M   'P 1'
#
loop_
_entity.id
_entity.type
_entity.pdbx_description
1 polymer ?
#
loop_
_entity_poly.entity_id
_entity_poly.type
_entity_poly.pdbx_seq_one_letter_code
_entity_poly.pdbx_strand_id
1 'polypeptide(L)'
;GKNIEKNIPGVKVIYTRDTDVFVELFKRAKIANENKADLFISIHCNASPYKTPSGTETYVMGLHKSQANLDVAQKENASILMEDSYSNNYDGFIPSSTEAYIIFSLFQNAYLDQSLNIATKVEKKMKEKVGMFDRGVKQAGFLVLYKTAMPSILIETGFLSNEKDEEYLSTENGQENMASSIFNAFESYKNEMEANVISSNNKKTIQNSDSNTFSKIVKDSLKASKIIITKKDSTNKNVVFKVQFASCSVKKSLKSAEFKGLSDVQEYFHNGTYKYLTGNETLPKKAISLMEKVRNIGFKDAFIVAFINDERISPQEVVKLLKKN
;
A
#
# COMPACT_ATOMS: atom_id res chain seq x y z
N GLY A 1 6.19 17.47 -11.08
CA GLY A 1 7.29 17.93 -10.21
C GLY A 1 7.36 19.44 -10.13
N LYS A 2 7.62 20.15 -11.25
CA LYS A 2 7.73 21.62 -11.27
C LYS A 2 6.65 22.38 -10.46
N ASN A 3 5.37 22.03 -10.63
CA ASN A 3 4.29 22.64 -9.84
C ASN A 3 4.40 22.37 -8.33
N ILE A 4 4.88 21.19 -7.91
CA ILE A 4 5.13 20.88 -6.49
C ILE A 4 6.30 21.70 -5.96
N GLU A 5 7.44 21.67 -6.64
CA GLU A 5 8.67 22.37 -6.22
C GLU A 5 8.47 23.88 -6.12
N LYS A 6 7.69 24.46 -7.04
CA LYS A 6 7.39 25.89 -7.07
C LYS A 6 6.44 26.33 -5.95
N ASN A 7 5.43 25.52 -5.64
CA ASN A 7 4.30 25.98 -4.81
C ASN A 7 4.29 25.39 -3.40
N ILE A 8 5.03 24.31 -3.12
CA ILE A 8 5.01 23.63 -1.82
C ILE A 8 6.41 23.58 -1.22
N PRO A 9 6.82 24.64 -0.48
CA PRO A 9 8.12 24.68 0.19
C PRO A 9 8.31 23.48 1.12
N GLY A 10 9.53 22.93 1.15
CA GLY A 10 9.88 21.79 2.00
C GLY A 10 9.53 20.41 1.43
N VAL A 11 8.87 20.34 0.27
CA VAL A 11 8.67 19.06 -0.45
C VAL A 11 9.80 18.83 -1.44
N LYS A 12 10.44 17.66 -1.34
CA LYS A 12 11.46 17.21 -2.30
C LYS A 12 10.83 16.29 -3.34
N VAL A 13 10.92 16.65 -4.62
CA VAL A 13 10.50 15.78 -5.73
C VAL A 13 11.69 14.93 -6.18
N ILE A 14 11.43 13.64 -6.41
CA ILE A 14 12.42 12.68 -6.88
C ILE A 14 11.84 11.99 -8.10
N TYR A 15 12.56 12.10 -9.21
CA TYR A 15 12.21 11.46 -10.47
C TYR A 15 12.93 10.12 -10.58
N THR A 16 12.24 9.08 -11.05
CA THR A 16 12.88 7.79 -11.39
C THR A 16 13.71 7.89 -12.66
N ARG A 17 13.36 8.84 -13.54
CA ARG A 17 14.12 9.32 -14.70
C ARG A 17 13.65 10.72 -15.07
N ASP A 18 14.53 11.53 -15.62
CA ASP A 18 14.27 12.87 -16.19
C ASP A 18 14.60 12.95 -17.70
N THR A 19 15.09 11.84 -18.26
CA THR A 19 15.49 11.67 -19.65
C THR A 19 14.83 10.42 -20.25
N ASP A 20 15.00 10.24 -21.56
CA ASP A 20 14.47 9.07 -22.27
C ASP A 20 15.39 7.85 -22.11
N VAL A 21 15.34 7.27 -20.92
CA VAL A 21 16.11 6.08 -20.55
C VAL A 21 15.18 5.02 -19.95
N PHE A 22 15.45 3.76 -20.29
CA PHE A 22 14.72 2.65 -19.70
C PHE A 22 15.13 2.46 -18.22
N VAL A 23 14.13 2.44 -17.34
CA VAL A 23 14.30 2.12 -15.91
C VAL A 23 13.42 0.92 -15.58
N GLU A 24 14.06 -0.19 -15.22
CA GLU A 24 13.45 -1.46 -14.80
C GLU A 24 12.44 -1.25 -13.66
N LEU A 25 11.36 -2.06 -13.61
CA LEU A 25 10.26 -1.76 -12.69
C LEU A 25 10.70 -1.84 -11.21
N PHE A 26 11.50 -2.85 -10.85
CA PHE A 26 12.02 -2.96 -9.48
C PHE A 26 12.92 -1.78 -9.09
N LYS A 27 13.68 -1.21 -10.05
CA LYS A 27 14.54 -0.04 -9.79
C LYS A 27 13.71 1.17 -9.41
N ARG A 28 12.53 1.36 -10.01
CA ARG A 28 11.63 2.48 -9.70
C ARG A 28 11.20 2.44 -8.23
N ALA A 29 10.73 1.28 -7.75
CA ALA A 29 10.37 1.09 -6.35
C ALA A 29 11.59 1.19 -5.42
N LYS A 30 12.75 0.66 -5.84
CA LYS A 30 14.01 0.76 -5.10
C LYS A 30 14.44 2.22 -4.88
N ILE A 31 14.41 3.05 -5.93
CA ILE A 31 14.73 4.49 -5.85
C ILE A 31 13.84 5.17 -4.81
N ALA A 32 12.53 4.91 -4.83
CA ALA A 32 11.59 5.49 -3.88
C ALA A 32 11.90 5.07 -2.43
N ASN A 33 12.18 3.78 -2.22
CA ASN A 33 12.50 3.24 -0.90
C ASN A 33 13.83 3.76 -0.33
N GLU A 34 14.89 3.79 -1.14
CA GLU A 34 16.22 4.27 -0.72
C GLU A 34 16.19 5.75 -0.35
N ASN A 35 15.35 6.53 -1.02
CA ASN A 35 15.13 7.94 -0.71
C ASN A 35 14.08 8.16 0.40
N LYS A 36 13.51 7.09 0.97
CA LYS A 36 12.47 7.15 2.02
C LYS A 36 11.30 8.05 1.61
N ALA A 37 10.85 7.94 0.36
CA ALA A 37 9.77 8.78 -0.15
C ALA A 37 8.48 8.58 0.67
N ASP A 38 7.76 9.68 0.93
CA ASP A 38 6.47 9.65 1.65
C ASP A 38 5.29 9.28 0.75
N LEU A 39 5.46 9.35 -0.57
CA LEU A 39 4.45 9.08 -1.58
C LEU A 39 5.12 8.70 -2.91
N PHE A 40 4.57 7.71 -3.60
CA PHE A 40 4.99 7.29 -4.93
C PHE A 40 3.86 7.46 -5.96
N ILE A 41 4.14 8.12 -7.08
CA ILE A 41 3.19 8.31 -8.18
C ILE A 41 3.84 7.81 -9.48
N SER A 42 3.28 6.78 -10.09
CA SER A 42 3.61 6.36 -11.45
C SER A 42 2.62 6.98 -12.43
N ILE A 43 3.10 7.58 -13.53
CA ILE A 43 2.27 8.22 -14.56
C ILE A 43 2.39 7.42 -15.86
N HIS A 44 1.26 7.00 -16.40
CA HIS A 44 1.12 6.14 -17.57
C HIS A 44 0.01 6.67 -18.49
N CYS A 45 0.02 6.21 -19.73
CA CYS A 45 -1.09 6.35 -20.67
C CYS A 45 -1.47 4.95 -21.16
N ASN A 46 -2.73 4.56 -20.98
CA ASN A 46 -3.20 3.21 -21.25
C ASN A 46 -3.30 2.94 -22.76
N ALA A 47 -3.42 1.68 -23.15
CA ALA A 47 -3.71 1.27 -24.52
C ALA A 47 -4.56 0.00 -24.58
N SER A 48 -5.52 -0.01 -25.49
CA SER A 48 -6.45 -1.11 -25.75
C SER A 48 -6.34 -1.61 -27.20
N PRO A 49 -6.58 -2.91 -27.46
CA PRO A 49 -6.75 -3.39 -28.84
C PRO A 49 -7.97 -2.78 -29.54
N TYR A 50 -8.89 -2.20 -28.78
CA TYR A 50 -10.05 -1.47 -29.30
C TYR A 50 -9.85 0.04 -29.15
N LYS A 51 -10.34 0.83 -30.11
CA LYS A 51 -10.27 2.29 -30.08
C LYS A 51 -11.33 2.96 -29.19
N THR A 52 -12.32 2.20 -28.72
CA THR A 52 -13.47 2.74 -27.96
C THR A 52 -13.20 3.06 -26.49
N PRO A 53 -12.36 2.33 -25.73
CA PRO A 53 -12.08 2.68 -24.34
C PRO A 53 -11.36 4.01 -24.27
N SER A 54 -11.84 4.89 -23.39
CA SER A 54 -11.28 6.21 -23.12
C SER A 54 -11.41 6.55 -21.65
N GLY A 55 -10.74 7.63 -21.26
CA GLY A 55 -10.85 8.22 -19.93
C GLY A 55 -9.70 7.90 -18.99
N THR A 56 -9.73 8.54 -17.83
CA THR A 56 -8.72 8.39 -16.78
C THR A 56 -9.07 7.24 -15.84
N GLU A 57 -8.04 6.60 -15.30
CA GLU A 57 -8.18 5.65 -14.19
C GLU A 57 -6.94 5.70 -13.31
N THR A 58 -7.14 5.56 -12.00
CA THR A 58 -6.03 5.49 -11.05
C THR A 58 -6.07 4.15 -10.32
N TYR A 59 -4.93 3.47 -10.31
CA TYR A 59 -4.75 2.19 -9.68
C TYR A 59 -3.96 2.31 -8.38
N VAL A 60 -4.36 1.51 -7.40
CA VAL A 60 -3.56 1.22 -6.21
C VAL A 60 -3.19 -0.26 -6.20
N MET A 61 -2.13 -0.60 -5.47
CA MET A 61 -1.74 -2.00 -5.31
C MET A 61 -2.90 -2.80 -4.67
N GLY A 62 -3.27 -3.91 -5.31
CA GLY A 62 -4.23 -4.82 -4.73
C GLY A 62 -4.61 -5.98 -5.64
N LEU A 63 -5.48 -6.83 -5.12
CA LEU A 63 -5.99 -7.96 -5.87
C LEU A 63 -6.94 -7.48 -6.96
N HIS A 64 -6.78 -8.00 -8.17
CA HIS A 64 -7.62 -7.63 -9.30
C HIS A 64 -9.08 -8.05 -9.00
N LYS A 65 -10.00 -7.10 -9.13
CA LYS A 65 -11.44 -7.35 -8.94
C LYS A 65 -12.14 -7.74 -10.24
N SER A 66 -11.47 -7.63 -11.38
CA SER A 66 -12.01 -7.91 -12.72
C SER A 66 -10.91 -8.40 -13.67
N GLN A 67 -11.30 -9.09 -14.74
CA GLN A 67 -10.39 -9.51 -15.81
C GLN A 67 -9.72 -8.29 -16.48
N ALA A 68 -10.47 -7.20 -16.70
CA ALA A 68 -9.92 -5.98 -17.27
C ALA A 68 -8.76 -5.39 -16.43
N ASN A 69 -8.85 -5.44 -15.10
CA ASN A 69 -7.76 -4.99 -14.23
C ASN A 69 -6.53 -5.91 -14.33
N LEU A 70 -6.76 -7.21 -14.52
CA LEU A 70 -5.69 -8.18 -14.70
C LEU A 70 -4.97 -7.94 -16.03
N ASP A 71 -5.70 -7.70 -17.12
CA ASP A 71 -5.14 -7.49 -18.45
C ASP A 71 -4.26 -6.23 -18.50
N VAL A 72 -4.70 -5.13 -17.89
CA VAL A 72 -3.88 -3.91 -17.78
C VAL A 72 -2.63 -4.17 -16.95
N ALA A 73 -2.75 -4.84 -15.80
CA ALA A 73 -1.59 -5.20 -14.99
C ALA A 73 -0.60 -6.09 -15.75
N GLN A 74 -1.08 -7.06 -16.54
CA GLN A 74 -0.23 -7.92 -17.36
C GLN A 74 0.53 -7.13 -18.42
N LYS A 75 -0.12 -6.18 -19.10
CA LYS A 75 0.52 -5.32 -20.09
C LYS A 75 1.61 -4.44 -19.46
N GLU A 76 1.30 -3.75 -18.37
CA GLU A 76 2.29 -2.90 -17.70
C GLU A 76 3.46 -3.71 -17.12
N ASN A 77 3.17 -4.91 -16.60
CA ASN A 77 4.18 -5.83 -16.08
C ASN A 77 5.01 -6.48 -17.20
N ALA A 78 4.55 -6.50 -18.45
CA ALA A 78 5.26 -7.12 -19.57
C ALA A 78 6.61 -6.45 -19.86
N SER A 79 6.80 -5.22 -19.40
CA SER A 79 8.11 -4.54 -19.47
C SER A 79 9.23 -5.28 -18.73
N ILE A 80 8.90 -6.23 -17.85
CA ILE A 80 9.85 -7.17 -17.22
C ILE A 80 10.64 -8.02 -18.23
N LEU A 81 10.05 -8.30 -19.40
CA LEU A 81 10.69 -9.11 -20.45
C LEU A 81 11.86 -8.37 -21.12
N MET A 82 11.96 -7.06 -20.91
CA MET A 82 13.05 -6.22 -21.41
C MET A 82 14.22 -6.10 -20.41
N GLU A 83 14.17 -6.82 -19.27
CA GLU A 83 15.20 -6.76 -18.23
C GLU A 83 16.23 -7.91 -18.37
N ASP A 84 17.52 -7.58 -18.37
CA ASP A 84 18.63 -8.53 -18.60
C ASP A 84 18.71 -9.66 -17.55
N SER A 85 18.07 -9.51 -16.38
CA SER A 85 18.15 -10.47 -15.26
C SER A 85 16.86 -10.55 -14.43
N TYR A 86 15.71 -10.67 -15.08
CA TYR A 86 14.39 -10.67 -14.42
C TYR A 86 14.30 -11.65 -13.23
N SER A 87 14.80 -12.87 -13.36
CA SER A 87 14.75 -13.89 -12.30
C SER A 87 15.47 -13.46 -11.04
N ASN A 88 16.57 -12.71 -11.15
CA ASN A 88 17.36 -12.26 -10.02
C ASN A 88 16.82 -10.94 -9.44
N ASN A 89 16.36 -10.03 -10.30
CA ASN A 89 15.91 -8.68 -9.93
C ASN A 89 14.63 -8.67 -9.08
N TYR A 90 13.77 -9.67 -9.27
CA TYR A 90 12.56 -9.84 -8.47
C TYR A 90 12.67 -10.97 -7.45
N ASP A 91 13.86 -11.53 -7.22
CA ASP A 91 14.10 -12.62 -6.25
C ASP A 91 13.38 -13.95 -6.56
N GLY A 92 13.42 -14.42 -7.81
CA GLY A 92 12.73 -15.63 -8.26
C GLY A 92 11.21 -15.49 -8.36
N PHE A 93 10.72 -14.26 -8.23
CA PHE A 93 9.31 -13.93 -8.18
C PHE A 93 8.63 -14.14 -9.54
N ILE A 94 7.61 -14.99 -9.51
CA ILE A 94 6.72 -15.20 -10.65
C ILE A 94 5.40 -14.49 -10.29
N PRO A 95 4.95 -13.47 -11.05
CA PRO A 95 3.73 -12.71 -10.75
C PRO A 95 2.47 -13.57 -10.59
N SER A 96 2.45 -14.77 -11.18
CA SER A 96 1.37 -15.77 -11.09
C SER A 96 1.52 -16.80 -9.97
N SER A 97 2.58 -16.72 -9.15
CA SER A 97 2.79 -17.66 -8.04
C SER A 97 1.92 -17.34 -6.83
N THR A 98 1.65 -18.36 -6.00
CA THR A 98 0.91 -18.18 -4.73
C THR A 98 1.69 -17.29 -3.76
N GLU A 99 3.00 -17.42 -3.76
CA GLU A 99 3.93 -16.67 -2.92
C GLU A 99 3.86 -15.17 -3.26
N ALA A 100 3.80 -14.83 -4.55
CA ALA A 100 3.56 -13.47 -5.02
C ALA A 100 2.24 -12.93 -4.48
N TYR A 101 1.14 -13.68 -4.58
CA TYR A 101 -0.18 -13.27 -4.07
C TYR A 101 -0.15 -12.93 -2.57
N ILE A 102 0.61 -13.66 -1.75
CA ILE A 102 0.69 -13.40 -0.31
C ILE A 102 1.55 -12.21 0.00
N ILE A 103 2.71 -12.11 -0.65
CA ILE A 103 3.54 -10.94 -0.47
C ILE A 103 2.75 -9.70 -0.93
N PHE A 104 2.01 -9.77 -2.04
CA PHE A 104 1.07 -8.73 -2.45
C PHE A 104 0.04 -8.44 -1.36
N SER A 105 -0.63 -9.46 -0.82
CA SER A 105 -1.64 -9.29 0.24
C SER A 105 -1.07 -8.66 1.52
N LEU A 106 0.20 -8.92 1.84
CA LEU A 106 0.91 -8.36 3.00
C LEU A 106 1.34 -6.91 2.80
N PHE A 107 1.91 -6.59 1.64
CA PHE A 107 2.29 -5.21 1.27
C PHE A 107 1.06 -4.32 1.08
N GLN A 108 -0.04 -4.89 0.57
CA GLN A 108 -1.29 -4.19 0.28
C GLN A 108 -1.78 -3.35 1.47
N ASN A 109 -1.79 -3.86 2.70
CA ASN A 109 -2.54 -3.21 3.77
C ASN A 109 -1.82 -2.06 4.51
N ALA A 110 -0.48 -1.94 4.44
CA ALA A 110 0.20 -0.91 5.26
C ALA A 110 -0.15 0.52 4.82
N TYR A 111 -0.41 0.72 3.52
CA TYR A 111 -0.63 2.04 2.92
C TYR A 111 -1.87 2.09 2.01
N LEU A 112 -2.76 1.09 2.08
CA LEU A 112 -3.92 1.00 1.18
C LEU A 112 -4.82 2.21 1.31
N ASP A 113 -5.21 2.56 2.53
CA ASP A 113 -6.14 3.65 2.80
C ASP A 113 -5.59 4.99 2.31
N GLN A 114 -4.31 5.25 2.57
CA GLN A 114 -3.61 6.42 2.07
C GLN A 114 -3.54 6.46 0.54
N SER A 115 -3.25 5.32 -0.08
CA SER A 115 -3.17 5.21 -1.55
C SER A 115 -4.53 5.41 -2.20
N LEU A 116 -5.60 4.82 -1.63
CA LEU A 116 -6.99 5.02 -2.09
C LEU A 116 -7.44 6.47 -1.93
N ASN A 117 -7.05 7.11 -0.82
CA ASN A 117 -7.35 8.50 -0.55
C ASN A 117 -6.78 9.42 -1.65
N ILE A 118 -5.47 9.35 -1.89
CA ILE A 118 -4.87 10.18 -2.94
C ILE A 118 -5.38 9.80 -4.34
N ALA A 119 -5.56 8.51 -4.64
CA ALA A 119 -6.11 8.08 -5.93
C ALA A 119 -7.50 8.67 -6.20
N THR A 120 -8.35 8.73 -5.18
CA THR A 120 -9.70 9.30 -5.30
C THR A 120 -9.65 10.81 -5.51
N LYS A 121 -8.71 11.51 -4.86
CA LYS A 121 -8.50 12.94 -5.10
C LYS A 121 -8.01 13.21 -6.52
N VAL A 122 -7.13 12.36 -7.04
CA VAL A 122 -6.62 12.45 -8.42
C VAL A 122 -7.77 12.33 -9.42
N GLU A 123 -8.55 11.25 -9.38
CA GLU A 123 -9.69 11.07 -10.31
C GLU A 123 -10.70 12.22 -10.20
N LYS A 124 -11.00 12.67 -8.97
CA LYS A 124 -11.89 13.81 -8.76
C LYS A 124 -11.37 15.08 -9.44
N LYS A 125 -10.07 15.40 -9.29
CA LYS A 125 -9.46 16.59 -9.88
C LYS A 125 -9.30 16.51 -11.39
N MET A 126 -9.08 15.32 -11.93
CA MET A 126 -9.08 15.10 -13.38
C MET A 126 -10.47 15.29 -13.95
N LYS A 127 -11.50 14.68 -13.34
CA LYS A 127 -12.89 14.87 -13.75
C LYS A 127 -13.34 16.34 -13.78
N GLU A 128 -12.99 17.10 -12.74
CA GLU A 128 -13.34 18.52 -12.62
C GLU A 128 -12.69 19.41 -13.69
N LYS A 129 -11.46 19.10 -14.12
CA LYS A 129 -10.63 20.00 -14.95
C LYS A 129 -10.46 19.53 -16.39
N VAL A 130 -10.28 18.23 -16.58
CA VAL A 130 -9.92 17.59 -17.85
C VAL A 130 -11.17 17.22 -18.63
N GLY A 131 -12.24 16.81 -17.95
CA GLY A 131 -13.52 16.46 -18.58
C GLY A 131 -13.51 15.13 -19.36
N MET A 132 -12.41 14.36 -19.28
CA MET A 132 -12.35 12.98 -19.77
C MET A 132 -13.25 12.05 -18.95
N PHE A 133 -13.57 10.89 -19.51
CA PHE A 133 -14.41 9.91 -18.83
C PHE A 133 -13.71 9.40 -17.55
N ASP A 134 -14.38 9.53 -16.41
CA ASP A 134 -13.86 9.08 -15.10
C ASP A 134 -14.17 7.59 -14.91
N ARG A 135 -13.14 6.75 -14.99
CA ARG A 135 -13.25 5.29 -14.80
C ARG A 135 -12.97 4.88 -13.34
N GLY A 136 -12.66 5.85 -12.48
CA GLY A 136 -12.51 5.70 -11.05
C GLY A 136 -11.25 4.99 -10.58
N VAL A 137 -11.22 4.70 -9.28
CA VAL A 137 -10.10 4.06 -8.60
C VAL A 137 -10.22 2.55 -8.64
N LYS A 138 -9.13 1.87 -8.98
CA LYS A 138 -9.08 0.41 -9.17
C LYS A 138 -7.94 -0.22 -8.39
N GLN A 139 -8.04 -1.53 -8.18
CA GLN A 139 -6.99 -2.35 -7.58
C GLN A 139 -6.48 -3.38 -8.58
N ALA A 140 -5.16 -3.48 -8.68
CA ALA A 140 -4.47 -4.46 -9.53
C ALA A 140 -3.02 -4.68 -9.07
N GLY A 141 -2.45 -5.81 -9.49
CA GLY A 141 -1.09 -6.24 -9.10
C GLY A 141 0.00 -5.66 -9.99
N PHE A 142 0.15 -4.33 -10.02
CA PHE A 142 1.22 -3.67 -10.78
C PHE A 142 2.57 -3.82 -10.08
N LEU A 143 3.58 -4.36 -10.78
CA LEU A 143 4.92 -4.56 -10.23
C LEU A 143 5.65 -3.25 -9.91
N VAL A 144 5.29 -2.14 -10.56
CA VAL A 144 5.87 -0.82 -10.21
C VAL A 144 5.37 -0.31 -8.85
N LEU A 145 4.17 -0.71 -8.44
CA LEU A 145 3.62 -0.42 -7.11
C LEU A 145 4.01 -1.52 -6.10
N TYR A 146 4.75 -2.54 -6.54
CA TYR A 146 5.22 -3.62 -5.69
C TYR A 146 6.51 -3.22 -4.98
N LYS A 147 6.64 -3.66 -3.73
CA LYS A 147 7.75 -3.33 -2.82
C LYS A 147 7.89 -1.84 -2.49
N THR A 148 6.98 -0.95 -2.89
CA THR A 148 6.95 0.41 -2.37
C THR A 148 6.68 0.37 -0.86
N ALA A 149 7.47 1.11 -0.08
CA ALA A 149 7.36 1.19 1.39
C ALA A 149 6.62 2.46 1.83
N MET A 150 5.73 2.98 0.98
CA MET A 150 4.95 4.20 1.15
C MET A 150 3.64 4.10 0.36
N PRO A 151 2.66 5.00 0.60
CA PRO A 151 1.49 5.13 -0.27
C PRO A 151 1.90 5.25 -1.74
N SER A 152 1.26 4.50 -2.62
CA SER A 152 1.66 4.42 -4.02
C SER A 152 0.48 4.26 -4.96
N ILE A 153 0.47 5.06 -6.03
CA ILE A 153 -0.57 5.05 -7.06
C ILE A 153 0.04 4.96 -8.47
N LEU A 154 -0.69 4.36 -9.40
CA LEU A 154 -0.42 4.40 -10.83
C LEU A 154 -1.58 5.12 -11.50
N ILE A 155 -1.29 6.19 -12.24
CA ILE A 155 -2.28 7.01 -12.93
C ILE A 155 -2.22 6.67 -14.41
N GLU A 156 -3.33 6.25 -14.99
CA GLU A 156 -3.55 6.21 -16.43
C GLU A 156 -4.24 7.51 -16.85
N THR A 157 -3.53 8.36 -17.58
CA THR A 157 -4.03 9.69 -17.95
C THR A 157 -5.05 9.67 -19.09
N GLY A 158 -5.27 8.53 -19.73
CA GLY A 158 -6.13 8.33 -20.89
C GLY A 158 -5.71 7.10 -21.69
N PHE A 159 -6.39 6.82 -22.81
CA PHE A 159 -6.05 5.72 -23.71
C PHE A 159 -5.41 6.23 -25.01
N LEU A 160 -4.13 5.95 -25.24
CA LEU A 160 -3.44 6.27 -26.51
C LEU A 160 -4.06 5.58 -27.72
N SER A 161 -4.79 4.47 -27.51
CA SER A 161 -5.55 3.80 -28.57
C SER A 161 -6.84 4.54 -28.96
N ASN A 162 -7.28 5.52 -28.16
CA ASN A 162 -8.46 6.34 -28.43
C ASN A 162 -8.04 7.69 -28.98
N GLU A 163 -8.54 8.01 -30.17
CA GLU A 163 -8.15 9.21 -30.93
C GLU A 163 -8.38 10.52 -30.16
N LYS A 164 -9.47 10.64 -29.38
CA LYS A 164 -9.76 11.86 -28.61
C LYS A 164 -8.84 12.02 -27.42
N ASP A 165 -8.57 10.93 -26.71
CA ASP A 165 -7.64 10.93 -25.58
C ASP A 165 -6.21 11.21 -26.07
N GLU A 166 -5.77 10.55 -27.14
CA GLU A 166 -4.46 10.76 -27.78
C GLU A 166 -4.28 12.21 -28.22
N GLU A 167 -5.26 12.76 -28.98
CA GLU A 167 -5.23 14.15 -29.44
C GLU A 167 -5.10 15.10 -28.25
N TYR A 168 -5.94 14.94 -27.22
CA TYR A 168 -5.89 15.79 -26.04
C TYR A 168 -4.56 15.71 -25.30
N LEU A 169 -4.06 14.50 -25.03
CA LEU A 169 -2.81 14.24 -24.29
C LEU A 169 -1.56 14.69 -25.06
N SER A 170 -1.65 14.81 -26.38
CA SER A 170 -0.57 15.35 -27.22
C SER A 170 -0.41 16.87 -27.13
N THR A 171 -1.44 17.59 -26.65
CA THR A 171 -1.40 19.06 -26.55
C THR A 171 -0.74 19.55 -25.26
N GLU A 172 -0.06 20.71 -25.32
CA GLU A 172 0.50 21.36 -24.13
C GLU A 172 -0.60 21.68 -23.09
N ASN A 173 -1.76 22.16 -23.54
CA ASN A 173 -2.88 22.46 -22.66
C ASN A 173 -3.42 21.19 -21.97
N GLY A 174 -3.51 20.07 -22.70
CA GLY A 174 -3.93 18.80 -22.10
C GLY A 174 -2.95 18.29 -21.05
N GLN A 175 -1.64 18.36 -21.34
CA GLN A 175 -0.59 17.98 -20.39
C GLN A 175 -0.55 18.90 -19.16
N GLU A 176 -0.72 20.22 -19.34
CA GLU A 176 -0.77 21.16 -18.22
C GLU A 176 -2.02 20.96 -17.35
N ASN A 177 -3.19 20.73 -17.96
CA ASN A 177 -4.40 20.41 -17.22
C ASN A 177 -4.24 19.13 -16.39
N MET A 178 -3.65 18.09 -17.00
CA MET A 178 -3.35 16.83 -16.32
C MET A 178 -2.38 17.04 -15.14
N ALA A 179 -1.27 17.73 -15.38
CA ALA A 179 -0.27 18.03 -14.36
C ALA A 179 -0.84 18.89 -13.21
N SER A 180 -1.68 19.88 -13.54
CA SER A 180 -2.37 20.74 -12.58
C SER A 180 -3.37 19.94 -11.73
N SER A 181 -4.15 19.04 -12.33
CA SER A 181 -5.07 18.16 -11.60
C SER A 181 -4.33 17.23 -10.62
N ILE A 182 -3.22 16.62 -11.04
CA ILE A 182 -2.40 15.78 -10.17
C ILE A 182 -1.78 16.60 -9.03
N PHE A 183 -1.28 17.80 -9.34
CA PHE A 183 -0.73 18.73 -8.34
C PHE A 183 -1.78 19.12 -7.29
N ASN A 184 -2.97 19.54 -7.72
CA ASN A 184 -4.04 19.94 -6.81
C ASN A 184 -4.54 18.77 -5.95
N ALA A 185 -4.55 17.55 -6.50
CA ALA A 185 -4.86 16.34 -5.75
C ALA A 185 -3.80 16.03 -4.68
N PHE A 186 -2.51 16.14 -5.05
CA PHE A 186 -1.39 16.01 -4.13
C PHE A 186 -1.45 17.04 -3.00
N GLU A 187 -1.66 18.32 -3.32
CA GLU A 187 -1.77 19.39 -2.33
C GLU A 187 -2.93 19.12 -1.35
N SER A 188 -4.10 18.76 -1.87
CA SER A 188 -5.25 18.38 -1.03
C SER A 188 -4.94 17.17 -0.13
N TYR A 189 -4.24 16.17 -0.64
CA TYR A 189 -3.84 14.99 0.13
C TYR A 189 -2.83 15.34 1.23
N LYS A 190 -1.79 16.11 0.90
CA LYS A 190 -0.75 16.54 1.86
C LYS A 190 -1.37 17.32 3.02
N ASN A 191 -2.20 18.31 2.72
CA ASN A 191 -2.84 19.14 3.74
C ASN A 191 -3.72 18.31 4.69
N GLU A 192 -4.41 17.31 4.16
CA GLU A 192 -5.20 16.37 4.96
C GLU A 192 -4.33 15.49 5.87
N MET A 193 -3.23 14.94 5.34
CA MET A 193 -2.30 14.12 6.13
C MET A 193 -1.67 14.92 7.28
N GLU A 194 -1.29 16.18 7.04
CA GLU A 194 -0.72 17.04 8.07
C GLU A 194 -1.74 17.48 9.13
N ALA A 195 -2.97 17.80 8.72
CA ALA A 195 -4.06 18.12 9.65
C ALA A 195 -4.40 16.94 10.57
N ASN A 196 -4.33 15.71 10.05
CA ASN A 196 -4.57 14.49 10.83
C ASN A 196 -3.47 14.25 11.87
N VAL A 197 -2.21 14.58 11.55
CA VAL A 197 -1.09 14.52 12.51
C VAL A 197 -1.28 15.54 13.63
N ILE A 198 -1.64 16.78 13.29
CA ILE A 198 -1.89 17.85 14.28
C ILE A 198 -3.09 17.49 15.18
N SER A 199 -4.17 16.97 14.62
CA SER A 199 -5.37 16.56 15.38
C SER A 199 -5.10 15.37 16.31
N SER A 200 -4.22 14.45 15.90
CA SER A 200 -3.79 13.31 16.72
C SER A 200 -2.86 13.74 17.86
N ASN A 201 -2.04 14.77 17.64
CA ASN A 201 -1.22 15.37 18.68
C ASN A 201 -2.05 16.22 19.65
N ASN A 202 -3.05 16.97 19.19
CA ASN A 202 -3.93 17.76 20.04
C ASN A 202 -4.89 16.91 20.89
N LYS A 203 -5.25 15.70 20.47
CA LYS A 203 -5.97 14.74 21.32
C LYS A 203 -5.12 14.18 22.46
N LYS A 204 -3.78 14.25 22.39
CA LYS A 204 -2.89 13.93 23.51
C LYS A 204 -2.72 15.08 24.51
N THR A 205 -3.08 16.31 24.16
CA THR A 205 -2.89 17.51 24.99
C THR A 205 -4.14 17.96 25.76
N ILE A 206 -5.31 17.36 25.53
CA ILE A 206 -6.55 17.63 26.29
C ILE A 206 -6.87 16.44 27.22
N GLN A 207 -5.90 16.05 28.05
CA GLN A 207 -6.09 15.32 29.30
C GLN A 207 -4.84 15.60 30.15
N ASN A 208 -4.69 16.86 30.59
CA ASN A 208 -3.80 17.22 31.69
C ASN A 208 -4.18 18.61 32.20
N SER A 209 -5.32 18.67 32.88
CA SER A 209 -5.53 19.61 33.98
C SER A 209 -5.70 18.76 35.23
N ASP A 210 -4.58 18.40 35.83
CA ASP A 210 -4.37 18.51 37.28
C ASP A 210 -2.91 18.21 37.60
N SER A 211 -2.25 19.28 38.04
CA SER A 211 -0.87 19.35 38.48
C SER A 211 -0.63 18.60 39.80
N ASN A 212 0.62 18.11 39.95
CA ASN A 212 1.34 17.92 41.22
C ASN A 212 1.35 16.56 41.95
N THR A 213 1.48 15.43 41.25
CA THR A 213 1.93 14.18 41.92
C THR A 213 2.90 13.27 41.13
N PHE A 214 3.19 13.54 39.86
CA PHE A 214 3.97 12.61 39.02
C PHE A 214 5.49 12.86 38.94
N SER A 215 6.00 13.92 39.56
CA SER A 215 7.45 14.23 39.53
C SER A 215 8.27 13.42 40.53
N LYS A 216 7.66 12.52 41.32
CA LYS A 216 8.33 11.74 42.37
C LYS A 216 8.46 10.23 42.09
N ILE A 217 7.81 9.70 41.05
CA ILE A 217 7.76 8.25 40.78
C ILE A 217 8.76 7.80 39.68
N VAL A 218 9.28 8.73 38.87
CA VAL A 218 10.15 8.40 37.72
C VAL A 218 11.61 8.10 38.10
N LYS A 219 12.01 8.23 39.37
CA LYS A 219 13.39 7.96 39.81
C LYS A 219 13.68 6.53 40.28
N ASP A 220 12.68 5.64 40.38
CA ASP A 220 12.87 4.28 40.93
C ASP A 220 12.70 3.11 39.95
N SER A 221 12.42 3.32 38.65
CA SER A 221 12.23 2.19 37.71
C SER A 221 13.44 1.85 36.82
N LEU A 222 14.61 2.47 37.01
CA LEU A 222 15.84 2.18 36.26
C LEU A 222 16.68 1.01 36.84
N LYS A 223 16.12 0.15 37.70
CA LYS A 223 16.80 -1.05 38.21
C LYS A 223 15.86 -2.24 38.28
N ALA A 224 15.70 -2.96 37.16
CA ALA A 224 15.58 -4.42 37.11
C ALA A 224 15.22 -4.89 35.69
N SER A 225 16.19 -5.44 34.97
CA SER A 225 16.01 -6.62 34.11
C SER A 225 17.37 -7.05 33.56
N LYS A 226 18.18 -7.60 34.46
CA LYS A 226 19.20 -8.59 34.11
C LYS A 226 18.47 -9.93 34.17
N ILE A 227 18.11 -10.50 33.02
CA ILE A 227 17.80 -11.92 32.94
C ILE A 227 18.79 -12.54 31.96
N ILE A 228 19.57 -13.44 32.53
CA ILE A 228 20.59 -14.27 31.92
C ILE A 228 19.89 -15.25 30.97
N ILE A 229 20.29 -15.28 29.69
CA ILE A 229 19.96 -16.40 28.79
C ILE A 229 21.29 -17.01 28.33
N THR A 230 21.55 -18.20 28.87
CA THR A 230 22.56 -19.15 28.44
C THR A 230 22.31 -19.63 27.00
N LYS A 231 23.39 -19.79 26.25
CA LYS A 231 23.45 -20.35 24.88
C LYS A 231 22.71 -21.69 24.75
N LYS A 232 21.83 -21.81 23.75
CA LYS A 232 21.68 -23.01 22.89
C LYS A 232 20.88 -22.72 21.60
N ASP A 233 21.63 -22.76 20.50
CA ASP A 233 21.36 -23.24 19.12
C ASP A 233 20.00 -23.08 18.40
N SER A 234 20.12 -22.51 17.18
CA SER A 234 19.36 -22.75 15.94
C SER A 234 17.86 -23.04 16.04
N THR A 235 17.02 -22.00 16.02
CA THR A 235 15.58 -22.15 15.81
C THR A 235 15.18 -21.66 14.42
N ASN A 236 14.64 -22.58 13.61
CA ASN A 236 13.89 -22.23 12.41
C ASN A 236 12.70 -21.36 12.85
N LYS A 237 12.77 -20.06 12.57
CA LYS A 237 11.67 -19.11 12.87
C LYS A 237 10.54 -19.35 11.87
N ASN A 238 9.61 -20.25 12.21
CA ASN A 238 8.46 -20.55 11.37
C ASN A 238 7.52 -19.34 11.32
N VAL A 239 7.33 -18.77 10.13
CA VAL A 239 6.37 -17.70 9.87
C VAL A 239 4.96 -18.28 9.93
N VAL A 240 4.06 -17.62 10.67
CA VAL A 240 2.64 -17.95 10.74
C VAL A 240 1.84 -16.83 10.10
N PHE A 241 0.96 -17.17 9.16
CA PHE A 241 0.03 -16.26 8.50
C PHE A 241 -1.34 -16.33 9.17
N LYS A 242 -1.89 -15.17 9.54
CA LYS A 242 -3.25 -15.02 10.10
C LYS A 242 -4.03 -14.05 9.22
N VAL A 243 -5.36 -14.07 9.27
CA VAL A 243 -6.20 -13.13 8.52
C VAL A 243 -6.76 -12.08 9.46
N GLN A 244 -6.34 -10.83 9.30
CA GLN A 244 -6.95 -9.70 10.00
C GLN A 244 -8.25 -9.32 9.31
N PHE A 245 -9.35 -9.26 10.07
CA PHE A 245 -10.68 -8.98 9.53
C PHE A 245 -11.35 -7.76 10.16
N ALA A 246 -10.82 -7.24 11.27
CA ALA A 246 -11.33 -6.02 11.90
C ALA A 246 -10.25 -5.23 12.66
N SER A 247 -10.51 -3.93 12.79
CA SER A 247 -9.77 -3.00 13.66
C SER A 247 -10.78 -2.13 14.43
N CYS A 248 -10.63 -1.99 15.74
CA CYS A 248 -11.53 -1.18 16.56
C CYS A 248 -10.74 -0.33 17.55
N SER A 249 -11.17 0.92 17.77
CA SER A 249 -10.62 1.78 18.84
C SER A 249 -10.99 1.29 20.25
N VAL A 250 -12.10 0.57 20.37
CA VAL A 250 -12.59 -0.01 21.62
C VAL A 250 -12.48 -1.54 21.55
N LYS A 251 -12.09 -2.16 22.68
CA LYS A 251 -12.00 -3.62 22.80
C LYS A 251 -13.39 -4.24 22.64
N LYS A 252 -13.48 -5.29 21.83
CA LYS A 252 -14.67 -6.10 21.58
C LYS A 252 -14.42 -7.51 22.05
N SER A 253 -15.49 -8.19 22.48
CA SER A 253 -15.42 -9.61 22.84
C SER A 253 -15.08 -10.46 21.61
N LEU A 254 -14.21 -11.45 21.78
CA LEU A 254 -13.86 -12.42 20.72
C LEU A 254 -15.07 -13.26 20.28
N LYS A 255 -16.12 -13.32 21.11
CA LYS A 255 -17.40 -13.98 20.82
C LYS A 255 -18.50 -12.99 20.45
N SER A 256 -18.15 -11.77 20.03
CA SER A 256 -19.13 -10.79 19.59
C SER A 256 -19.98 -11.35 18.46
N ALA A 257 -21.28 -11.03 18.45
CA ALA A 257 -22.18 -11.38 17.35
C ALA A 257 -21.69 -10.83 16.00
N GLU A 258 -20.91 -9.74 16.02
CA GLU A 258 -20.28 -9.15 14.85
C GLU A 258 -19.20 -10.04 14.22
N PHE A 259 -18.65 -11.01 14.97
CA PHE A 259 -17.62 -11.93 14.50
C PHE A 259 -18.18 -13.30 14.09
N LYS A 260 -19.51 -13.39 13.91
CA LYS A 260 -20.20 -14.62 13.53
C LYS A 260 -19.65 -15.18 12.22
N GLY A 261 -19.42 -16.49 12.19
CA GLY A 261 -18.89 -17.21 11.04
C GLY A 261 -17.37 -17.35 11.04
N LEU A 262 -16.67 -16.75 12.00
CA LEU A 262 -15.22 -16.90 12.17
C LEU A 262 -14.91 -17.84 13.34
N SER A 263 -13.95 -18.74 13.14
CA SER A 263 -13.35 -19.57 14.19
C SER A 263 -12.04 -18.95 14.66
N ASP A 264 -11.57 -19.34 15.85
CA ASP A 264 -10.22 -19.00 16.34
C ASP A 264 -9.91 -17.50 16.31
N VAL A 265 -10.90 -16.69 16.70
CA VAL A 265 -10.74 -15.24 16.76
C VAL A 265 -9.71 -14.88 17.83
N GLN A 266 -8.65 -14.21 17.40
CA GLN A 266 -7.57 -13.72 18.24
C GLN A 266 -7.54 -12.20 18.22
N GLU A 267 -7.00 -11.61 19.28
CA GLU A 267 -6.79 -10.17 19.39
C GLU A 267 -5.31 -9.84 19.58
N TYR A 268 -4.88 -8.71 19.03
CA TYR A 268 -3.65 -8.04 19.44
C TYR A 268 -3.84 -6.53 19.42
N PHE A 269 -3.06 -5.81 20.23
CA PHE A 269 -3.12 -4.35 20.30
C PHE A 269 -1.95 -3.75 19.53
N HIS A 270 -2.23 -2.85 18.59
CA HIS A 270 -1.20 -2.21 17.77
C HIS A 270 -1.65 -0.83 17.28
N ASN A 271 -0.74 0.14 17.37
CA ASN A 271 -0.96 1.54 16.96
C ASN A 271 -2.28 2.12 17.50
N GLY A 272 -2.55 1.92 18.80
CA GLY A 272 -3.71 2.53 19.47
C GLY A 272 -5.07 1.88 19.15
N THR A 273 -5.10 0.74 18.45
CA THR A 273 -6.33 0.04 18.11
C THR A 273 -6.22 -1.46 18.38
N TYR A 274 -7.35 -2.08 18.72
CA TYR A 274 -7.50 -3.52 18.82
C TYR A 274 -7.68 -4.11 17.44
N LYS A 275 -6.88 -5.11 17.11
CA LYS A 275 -6.87 -5.79 15.82
C LYS A 275 -7.37 -7.22 16.03
N TYR A 276 -8.29 -7.67 15.18
CA TYR A 276 -8.88 -9.00 15.29
C TYR A 276 -8.49 -9.87 14.11
N LEU A 277 -8.05 -11.09 14.44
CA LEU A 277 -7.46 -12.06 13.53
C LEU A 277 -8.21 -13.38 13.58
N THR A 278 -8.13 -14.17 12.52
CA THR A 278 -8.56 -15.58 12.50
C THR A 278 -7.51 -16.44 11.80
N GLY A 279 -7.47 -17.72 12.16
CA GLY A 279 -6.55 -18.72 11.61
C GLY A 279 -5.12 -18.63 12.13
N ASN A 280 -4.32 -19.63 11.75
CA ASN A 280 -2.91 -19.81 12.09
C ASN A 280 -2.23 -20.67 11.01
N GLU A 281 -2.15 -20.15 9.79
CA GLU A 281 -1.69 -20.90 8.63
C GLU A 281 -0.17 -20.84 8.49
N THR A 282 0.48 -22.00 8.33
CA THR A 282 1.92 -22.08 8.07
C THR A 282 2.25 -22.10 6.58
N LEU A 283 1.25 -22.43 5.74
CA LEU A 283 1.38 -22.48 4.30
C LEU A 283 0.71 -21.28 3.64
N PRO A 284 1.42 -20.60 2.73
CA PRO A 284 0.88 -19.58 1.86
C PRO A 284 -0.54 -19.87 1.30
N LYS A 285 -0.69 -20.94 0.52
CA LYS A 285 -1.95 -21.29 -0.16
C LYS A 285 -3.15 -21.35 0.79
N LYS A 286 -2.94 -21.82 2.03
CA LYS A 286 -4.01 -21.94 3.02
C LYS A 286 -4.43 -20.59 3.56
N ALA A 287 -3.49 -19.67 3.80
CA ALA A 287 -3.78 -18.30 4.23
C ALA A 287 -4.63 -17.55 3.20
N ILE A 288 -4.36 -17.75 1.90
CA ILE A 288 -5.20 -17.19 0.82
C ILE A 288 -6.61 -17.76 0.86
N SER A 289 -6.74 -19.08 0.89
CA SER A 289 -8.05 -19.74 0.94
C SER A 289 -8.86 -19.31 2.17
N LEU A 290 -8.19 -19.14 3.32
CA LEU A 290 -8.82 -18.60 4.52
C LEU A 290 -9.29 -17.16 4.32
N MET A 291 -8.45 -16.28 3.76
CA MET A 291 -8.82 -14.89 3.50
C MET A 291 -10.04 -14.78 2.57
N GLU A 292 -10.08 -15.59 1.50
CA GLU A 292 -11.23 -15.63 0.59
C GLU A 292 -12.51 -16.09 1.30
N LYS A 293 -12.43 -17.12 2.15
CA LYS A 293 -13.57 -17.56 2.98
C LYS A 293 -14.06 -16.43 3.90
N VAL A 294 -13.14 -15.76 4.59
CA VAL A 294 -13.45 -14.64 5.49
C VAL A 294 -14.13 -13.49 4.74
N ARG A 295 -13.65 -13.15 3.54
CA ARG A 295 -14.28 -12.14 2.65
C ARG A 295 -15.65 -12.57 2.16
N ASN A 296 -15.85 -13.86 1.87
CA ASN A 296 -17.14 -14.39 1.45
C ASN A 296 -18.19 -14.36 2.57
N ILE A 297 -17.77 -14.51 3.82
CA ILE A 297 -18.65 -14.43 5.01
C ILE A 297 -19.13 -13.00 5.28
N GLY A 298 -18.42 -11.98 4.81
CA GLY A 298 -18.86 -10.57 4.89
C GLY A 298 -17.76 -9.56 5.20
N PHE A 299 -16.59 -10.02 5.65
CA PHE A 299 -15.44 -9.17 5.97
C PHE A 299 -14.65 -8.84 4.70
N LYS A 300 -15.24 -8.01 3.83
CA LYS A 300 -14.70 -7.72 2.48
C LYS A 300 -13.28 -7.16 2.49
N ASP A 301 -12.91 -6.47 3.56
CA ASP A 301 -11.60 -5.84 3.72
C ASP A 301 -10.60 -6.71 4.50
N ALA A 302 -10.91 -7.99 4.74
CA ALA A 302 -9.99 -8.88 5.43
C ALA A 302 -8.70 -9.12 4.61
N PHE A 303 -7.56 -9.22 5.28
CA PHE A 303 -6.24 -9.36 4.65
C PHE A 303 -5.28 -10.20 5.49
N ILE A 304 -4.23 -10.71 4.85
CA ILE A 304 -3.24 -11.58 5.50
C ILE A 304 -2.22 -10.73 6.26
N VAL A 305 -1.85 -11.18 7.46
CA VAL A 305 -0.76 -10.65 8.30
C VAL A 305 0.17 -11.80 8.69
N ALA A 306 1.42 -11.50 8.98
CA ALA A 306 2.44 -12.50 9.30
C ALA A 306 3.04 -12.30 10.70
N PHE A 307 3.38 -13.39 11.36
CA PHE A 307 3.89 -13.45 12.72
C PHE A 307 5.06 -14.40 12.88
N ILE A 308 5.95 -14.10 13.83
CA ILE A 308 6.94 -15.03 14.38
C ILE A 308 6.88 -14.90 15.90
N ASN A 309 6.78 -16.02 16.61
CA ASN A 309 6.69 -16.03 18.09
C ASN A 309 5.64 -15.03 18.62
N ASP A 310 4.47 -14.98 17.96
CA ASP A 310 3.37 -14.06 18.23
C ASP A 310 3.66 -12.54 18.06
N GLU A 311 4.83 -12.17 17.57
CA GLU A 311 5.14 -10.82 17.14
C GLU A 311 4.83 -10.63 15.65
N ARG A 312 4.09 -9.56 15.33
CA ARG A 312 3.78 -9.20 13.95
C ARG A 312 5.06 -8.77 13.23
N ILE A 313 5.35 -9.40 12.11
CA ILE A 313 6.50 -9.06 11.27
C ILE A 313 6.07 -8.25 10.05
N SER A 314 6.99 -7.44 9.53
CA SER A 314 6.78 -6.64 8.34
C SER A 314 6.75 -7.51 7.06
N PRO A 315 6.06 -7.07 5.99
CA PRO A 315 6.11 -7.76 4.71
C PRO A 315 7.55 -7.95 4.18
N GLN A 316 8.45 -6.99 4.43
CA GLN A 316 9.86 -7.07 4.07
C GLN A 316 10.59 -8.22 4.80
N GLU A 317 10.27 -8.44 6.07
CA GLU A 317 10.83 -9.54 6.86
C GLU A 317 10.30 -10.90 6.41
N VAL A 318 9.01 -10.99 6.06
CA VAL A 318 8.42 -12.21 5.48
C VAL A 318 9.18 -12.61 4.22
N VAL A 319 9.42 -11.66 3.30
CA VAL A 319 10.17 -11.89 2.06
C VAL A 319 11.58 -12.38 2.35
N LYS A 320 12.27 -11.82 3.35
CA LYS A 320 13.62 -12.29 3.72
C LYS A 320 13.63 -13.73 4.26
N LEU A 321 12.57 -14.14 4.95
CA LEU A 321 12.49 -15.45 5.60
C LEU A 321 12.02 -16.56 4.65
N LEU A 322 11.06 -16.26 3.78
CA LEU A 322 10.61 -17.20 2.74
C LEU A 322 11.72 -17.54 1.73
N LYS A 323 12.78 -16.73 1.64
CA LYS A 323 13.96 -16.99 0.80
C LYS A 323 15.04 -17.87 1.45
N LYS A 324 15.02 -18.02 2.77
CA LYS A 324 16.05 -18.78 3.51
C LYS A 324 15.70 -20.26 3.67
N ASN A 325 14.45 -20.62 3.39
CA ASN A 325 13.91 -21.98 3.42
C ASN A 325 13.62 -22.44 2.00
#